data_AF-A0A838EZY6-F1
#
_entry.id   AF-A0A838EZY6-F1
#
_cell.length_a   1.000
_cell.length_b   1.000
_cell.length_c   1.000
_cell.angle_alpha   90.00
_cell.angle_beta   90.00
_cell.angle_gamma   90.00
#
_symmetry.space_group_name_H-M   'P 1'
#
loop_
_entity.id
_entity.type
_entity.pdbx_description
1 polymer ?
#
loop_
_entity_poly.entity_id
_entity_poly.type
_entity_poly.pdbx_seq_one_letter_code
_entity_poly.pdbx_strand_id
1 'polypeptide(L)'
;MTNASSLFVLILLGSLVADAAAQTNPRPRPNQGQGQIPGSSFPTYTQPGSQQSQIISERVMQNIRMFEGVRLSELLRLSYQQSDLQVRSLTLLASSLRGQATIDVLSSLGQSLGSGIVRRQQSEIRIQLLPGTRLSELEISASEDILLDTVTAEVESAYSPGPEPHQEMQPAPQSMLRLMVNQDIRGM
;
A
#
# COMPACT_ATOMS: atom_id res chain seq x y z
N MET A 1 30.61 44.58 -21.30
CA MET A 1 30.29 43.14 -21.44
C MET A 1 30.55 42.49 -20.10
N THR A 2 29.50 42.31 -19.32
CA THR A 2 29.50 41.91 -17.91
C THR A 2 29.26 40.42 -17.81
N ASN A 3 30.25 39.68 -17.29
CA ASN A 3 30.15 38.25 -17.00
C ASN A 3 29.37 38.06 -15.70
N ALA A 4 28.26 37.34 -15.77
CA ALA A 4 27.48 36.93 -14.61
C ALA A 4 28.08 35.67 -13.99
N SER A 5 28.72 35.82 -12.82
CA SER A 5 29.14 34.71 -11.97
C SER A 5 27.97 34.33 -11.07
N SER A 6 27.30 33.22 -11.37
CA SER A 6 26.31 32.58 -10.50
C SER A 6 27.02 31.49 -9.70
N LEU A 7 27.16 31.68 -8.39
CA LEU A 7 27.72 30.69 -7.47
C LEU A 7 26.61 30.24 -6.51
N PHE A 8 26.11 29.02 -6.73
CA PHE A 8 25.24 28.30 -5.80
C PHE A 8 26.11 27.60 -4.77
N VAL A 9 25.84 27.80 -3.48
CA VAL A 9 26.41 26.99 -2.38
C VAL A 9 25.28 26.36 -1.60
N LEU A 10 25.38 25.03 -1.45
CA LEU A 10 24.44 24.12 -0.82
C LEU A 10 24.62 24.03 0.71
N ILE A 11 23.50 23.65 1.33
CA ILE A 11 23.15 23.53 2.75
C ILE A 11 24.01 22.48 3.50
N LEU A 12 24.25 22.71 4.81
CA LEU A 12 24.42 21.65 5.81
C LEU A 12 24.09 22.18 7.22
N LEU A 13 22.82 22.05 7.62
CA LEU A 13 22.38 22.14 9.01
C LEU A 13 22.44 20.73 9.62
N GLY A 14 23.35 20.57 10.58
CA GLY A 14 23.64 19.30 11.25
C GLY A 14 22.61 18.91 12.29
N SER A 15 22.21 17.65 12.21
CA SER A 15 22.10 16.65 13.28
C SER A 15 21.62 17.10 14.66
N LEU A 16 20.37 16.78 14.98
CA LEU A 16 19.89 16.68 16.36
C LEU A 16 19.63 15.18 16.67
N VAL A 17 20.20 14.75 17.80
CA VAL A 17 19.84 13.59 18.65
C VAL A 17 20.30 12.19 18.23
N ALA A 18 21.50 11.84 18.71
CA ALA A 18 21.80 10.60 19.42
C ALA A 18 22.59 11.07 20.67
N ASP A 19 22.49 10.55 21.88
CA ASP A 19 22.51 9.17 22.37
C ASP A 19 22.29 9.27 23.90
N ALA A 20 21.82 8.19 24.54
CA ALA A 20 22.23 7.72 25.87
C ALA A 20 21.12 6.90 26.53
N ALA A 21 21.26 5.58 26.39
CA ALA A 21 20.57 4.58 27.17
C ALA A 21 21.21 4.36 28.56
N ALA A 22 20.40 3.76 29.43
CA ALA A 22 20.74 2.85 30.54
C ALA A 22 21.27 3.42 31.87
N GLN A 23 20.54 3.10 32.95
CA GLN A 23 20.96 2.82 34.35
C GLN A 23 19.68 2.91 35.24
N THR A 24 19.28 2.02 36.14
CA THR A 24 19.78 0.76 36.73
C THR A 24 18.59 0.08 37.46
N ASN A 25 18.56 -1.25 37.49
CA ASN A 25 17.75 -2.08 38.41
C ASN A 25 18.60 -2.32 39.69
N PRO A 26 18.06 -2.37 40.93
CA PRO A 26 17.79 -3.70 41.53
C PRO A 26 16.72 -3.73 42.66
N ARG A 27 15.85 -4.75 42.68
CA ARG A 27 15.85 -5.82 43.73
C ARG A 27 14.62 -6.75 43.69
N PRO A 28 14.79 -8.05 44.04
CA PRO A 28 13.76 -9.07 44.05
C PRO A 28 13.06 -9.16 45.42
N ARG A 29 11.79 -9.59 45.44
CA ARG A 29 11.18 -10.21 46.62
C ARG A 29 10.47 -11.51 46.23
N PRO A 30 10.73 -12.60 46.97
CA PRO A 30 10.03 -13.86 46.81
C PRO A 30 8.74 -13.82 47.62
N ASN A 31 7.65 -14.34 47.06
CA ASN A 31 6.68 -15.03 47.90
C ASN A 31 6.02 -16.15 47.11
N GLN A 32 6.27 -17.36 47.60
CA GLN A 32 5.63 -18.59 47.20
C GLN A 32 4.16 -18.56 47.66
N GLY A 33 3.26 -18.99 46.79
CA GLY A 33 1.85 -19.21 47.07
C GLY A 33 1.31 -20.26 46.10
N GLN A 34 1.27 -21.50 46.58
CA GLN A 34 0.65 -22.67 45.97
C GLN A 34 -0.74 -22.40 45.37
N GLY A 35 -1.00 -22.99 44.20
CA GLY A 35 -2.32 -23.06 43.60
C GLY A 35 -2.30 -23.39 42.11
N GLN A 36 -1.68 -24.52 41.72
CA GLN A 36 -1.81 -25.06 40.37
C GLN A 36 -3.21 -25.67 40.24
N ILE A 37 -4.13 -24.96 39.60
CA ILE A 37 -5.40 -25.51 39.11
C ILE A 37 -5.20 -25.74 37.59
N PRO A 38 -5.22 -27.00 37.11
CA PRO A 38 -5.21 -27.28 35.68
C PRO A 38 -6.64 -27.16 35.15
N GLY A 39 -6.87 -26.19 34.26
CA GLY A 39 -8.14 -26.10 33.53
C GLY A 39 -8.83 -24.75 33.65
N SER A 40 -8.37 -23.78 32.87
CA SER A 40 -9.19 -22.66 32.41
C SER A 40 -8.43 -21.96 31.29
N SER A 41 -8.55 -22.52 30.09
CA SER A 41 -8.36 -21.76 28.86
C SER A 41 -9.40 -20.65 28.85
N PHE A 42 -9.03 -19.47 29.33
CA PHE A 42 -9.77 -18.25 29.03
C PHE A 42 -9.77 -18.11 27.50
N PRO A 43 -10.93 -18.00 26.83
CA PRO A 43 -10.93 -17.60 25.45
C PRO A 43 -10.32 -16.20 25.41
N THR A 44 -9.18 -16.07 24.73
CA THR A 44 -8.76 -14.76 24.23
C THR A 44 -9.92 -14.25 23.40
N TYR A 45 -10.61 -13.22 23.89
CA TYR A 45 -11.56 -12.47 23.08
C TYR A 45 -10.78 -11.94 21.88
N THR A 46 -10.91 -12.58 20.73
CA THR A 46 -10.56 -11.98 19.46
C THR A 46 -11.45 -10.76 19.29
N GLN A 47 -10.81 -9.60 19.30
CA GLN A 47 -11.41 -8.30 19.08
C GLN A 47 -12.31 -8.37 17.82
N PRO A 48 -13.61 -8.08 17.92
CA PRO A 48 -14.49 -8.08 16.76
C PRO A 48 -14.20 -6.83 15.93
N GLY A 49 -13.91 -7.01 14.64
CA GLY A 49 -13.97 -5.93 13.66
C GLY A 49 -12.65 -5.37 13.13
N SER A 50 -11.58 -6.16 13.01
CA SER A 50 -10.49 -5.76 12.13
C SER A 50 -10.99 -5.85 10.68
N GLN A 51 -11.35 -4.71 10.08
CA GLN A 51 -11.45 -4.60 8.63
C GLN A 51 -10.16 -5.16 8.05
N GLN A 52 -10.24 -6.33 7.42
CA GLN A 52 -9.06 -7.02 6.92
C GLN A 52 -8.60 -6.27 5.67
N SER A 53 -7.53 -5.48 5.81
CA SER A 53 -6.87 -4.89 4.66
C SER A 53 -6.13 -5.99 3.88
N GLN A 54 -6.22 -5.91 2.56
CA GLN A 54 -5.55 -6.81 1.63
C GLN A 54 -4.64 -5.98 0.73
N ILE A 55 -3.51 -6.56 0.34
CA ILE A 55 -2.62 -5.98 -0.68
C ILE A 55 -2.80 -6.77 -1.97
N ILE A 56 -3.07 -6.06 -3.06
CA ILE A 56 -3.16 -6.61 -4.42
C ILE A 56 -2.00 -5.99 -5.21
N SER A 57 -1.16 -6.82 -5.82
CA SER A 57 0.00 -6.35 -6.58
C SER A 57 0.07 -7.10 -7.90
N GLU A 58 0.13 -6.35 -8.99
CA GLU A 58 0.20 -6.90 -10.34
C GLU A 58 1.33 -6.25 -11.14
N ARG A 59 2.06 -7.08 -11.87
CA ARG A 59 3.06 -6.64 -12.83
C ARG A 59 2.40 -6.51 -14.20
N VAL A 60 2.34 -5.28 -14.71
CA VAL A 60 1.59 -4.93 -15.91
C VAL A 60 2.49 -4.74 -17.14
N MET A 61 3.71 -4.22 -16.97
CA MET A 61 4.67 -3.96 -18.06
C MET A 61 4.01 -3.33 -19.31
N GLN A 62 3.25 -2.26 -19.10
CA GLN A 62 2.40 -1.64 -20.11
C GLN A 62 2.84 -0.20 -20.40
N ASN A 63 2.88 0.16 -21.68
CA ASN A 63 3.02 1.55 -22.08
C ASN A 63 1.68 2.27 -21.96
N ILE A 64 1.65 3.38 -21.23
CA ILE A 64 0.49 4.28 -21.16
C ILE A 64 0.86 5.52 -21.97
N ARG A 65 0.03 5.84 -22.97
CA ARG A 65 0.25 7.01 -23.83
C ARG A 65 -0.17 8.29 -23.11
N MET A 66 0.40 9.41 -23.56
CA MET A 66 0.03 10.73 -23.09
C MET A 66 -1.50 10.96 -23.11
N PHE A 67 -2.06 11.33 -21.95
CA PHE A 67 -3.48 11.55 -21.68
C PHE A 67 -4.41 10.34 -21.89
N GLU A 68 -3.85 9.14 -22.00
CA GLU A 68 -4.63 7.90 -22.00
C GLU A 68 -5.03 7.56 -20.56
N GLY A 69 -6.34 7.43 -20.32
CA GLY A 69 -6.87 6.92 -19.07
C GLY A 69 -6.94 5.40 -19.08
N VAL A 70 -6.33 4.74 -18.09
CA VAL A 70 -6.36 3.29 -17.94
C VAL A 70 -6.98 2.92 -16.60
N ARG A 71 -7.99 2.04 -16.61
CA ARG A 71 -8.71 1.66 -15.39
C ARG A 71 -7.85 0.80 -14.47
N LEU A 72 -7.88 1.09 -13.17
CA LEU A 72 -7.15 0.29 -12.18
C LEU A 72 -7.65 -1.15 -12.09
N SER A 73 -8.94 -1.38 -12.29
CA SER A 73 -9.53 -2.72 -12.28
C SER A 73 -8.98 -3.61 -13.40
N GLU A 74 -8.66 -3.02 -14.55
CA GLU A 74 -8.06 -3.70 -15.70
C GLU A 74 -6.59 -4.04 -15.42
N LEU A 75 -5.84 -3.07 -14.88
CA LEU A 75 -4.42 -3.25 -14.53
C LEU A 75 -4.22 -4.30 -13.44
N LEU A 76 -5.10 -4.32 -12.44
CA LEU A 76 -5.02 -5.25 -11.30
C LEU A 76 -5.71 -6.60 -11.56
N ARG A 77 -6.18 -6.86 -12.80
CA ARG A 77 -6.80 -8.13 -13.23
C ARG A 77 -7.85 -8.66 -12.26
N LEU A 78 -8.63 -7.75 -11.68
CA LEU A 78 -9.57 -8.11 -10.64
C LEU A 78 -10.70 -8.98 -11.19
N SER A 79 -11.10 -9.96 -10.39
CA SER A 79 -12.31 -10.72 -10.67
C SER A 79 -13.56 -9.87 -10.41
N TYR A 80 -14.68 -10.18 -11.08
CA TYR A 80 -15.96 -9.48 -10.89
C TYR A 80 -16.44 -9.42 -9.43
N GLN A 81 -15.98 -10.33 -8.56
CA GLN A 81 -16.31 -10.35 -7.13
C GLN A 81 -15.56 -9.29 -6.30
N GLN A 82 -14.59 -8.60 -6.90
CA GLN A 82 -13.70 -7.63 -6.24
C GLN A 82 -14.03 -6.18 -6.62
N SER A 83 -15.19 -5.94 -7.23
CA SER A 83 -15.62 -4.59 -7.68
C SER A 83 -15.85 -3.62 -6.52
N ASP A 84 -16.26 -4.12 -5.35
CA ASP A 84 -16.60 -3.30 -4.19
C ASP A 84 -15.42 -3.04 -3.24
N LEU A 85 -14.20 -3.34 -3.67
CA LEU A 85 -13.00 -3.06 -2.89
C LEU A 85 -12.75 -1.56 -2.84
N GLN A 86 -12.56 -1.03 -1.63
CA GLN A 86 -12.15 0.34 -1.40
C GLN A 86 -10.63 0.41 -1.37
N VAL A 87 -10.04 1.34 -2.11
CA VAL A 87 -8.58 1.52 -2.14
C VAL A 87 -8.20 2.55 -1.10
N ARG A 88 -7.30 2.16 -0.20
CA ARG A 88 -6.70 3.05 0.80
C ARG A 88 -5.46 3.71 0.23
N SER A 89 -4.58 2.93 -0.36
CA SER A 89 -3.32 3.42 -0.93
C SER A 89 -3.01 2.74 -2.25
N LEU A 90 -2.38 3.48 -3.16
CA LEU A 90 -1.90 2.99 -4.45
C LEU A 90 -0.40 3.25 -4.55
N THR A 91 0.36 2.24 -4.90
CA THR A 91 1.78 2.33 -5.21
C THR A 91 2.00 1.95 -6.67
N LEU A 92 2.66 2.81 -7.43
CA LEU A 92 2.96 2.64 -8.84
C LEU A 92 4.47 2.65 -9.06
N LEU A 93 4.98 1.64 -9.78
CA LEU A 93 6.34 1.64 -10.30
C LEU A 93 6.28 1.96 -11.79
N ALA A 94 6.82 3.12 -12.18
CA ALA A 94 6.78 3.59 -13.56
C ALA A 94 8.07 4.27 -13.97
N SER A 95 8.28 4.41 -15.28
CA SER A 95 9.37 5.20 -15.87
C SER A 95 8.84 6.05 -17.03
N SER A 96 9.35 7.28 -17.14
CA SER A 96 9.00 8.18 -18.23
C SER A 96 9.83 7.86 -19.46
N LEU A 97 9.18 7.76 -20.61
CA LEU A 97 9.87 7.47 -21.87
C LEU A 97 10.52 8.72 -22.48
N ARG A 98 10.10 9.92 -22.03
CA ARG A 98 10.52 11.20 -22.63
C ARG A 98 11.41 12.05 -21.74
N GLY A 99 11.43 11.81 -20.43
CA GLY A 99 12.26 12.60 -19.51
C GLY A 99 11.67 12.62 -18.11
N GLN A 100 10.51 13.25 -18.04
CA GLN A 100 9.70 13.39 -16.87
C GLN A 100 8.23 13.36 -17.30
N ALA A 101 7.39 12.72 -16.51
CA ALA A 101 5.94 12.71 -16.67
C ALA A 101 5.30 12.94 -15.30
N THR A 102 4.11 13.52 -15.28
CA THR A 102 3.23 13.47 -14.12
C THR A 102 2.27 12.32 -14.34
N ILE A 103 2.11 11.45 -13.34
CA ILE A 103 1.00 10.50 -13.26
C ILE A 103 -0.06 11.12 -12.37
N ASP A 104 -1.30 11.05 -12.85
CA ASP A 104 -2.49 11.41 -12.09
C ASP A 104 -3.35 10.16 -11.87
N VAL A 105 -3.83 9.98 -10.64
CA VAL A 105 -4.90 9.04 -10.32
C VAL A 105 -6.20 9.83 -10.32
N LEU A 106 -7.08 9.47 -11.23
CA LEU A 106 -8.34 10.15 -11.47
C LEU A 106 -9.49 9.29 -10.94
N SER A 107 -10.55 9.96 -10.47
CA SER A 107 -11.85 9.31 -10.32
C SER A 107 -12.52 9.12 -11.68
N SER A 108 -13.58 8.32 -11.73
CA SER A 108 -14.42 8.14 -12.92
C SER A 108 -15.09 9.42 -13.42
N LEU A 109 -15.09 10.48 -12.60
CA LEU A 109 -15.57 11.82 -12.96
C LEU A 109 -14.45 12.72 -13.50
N GLY A 110 -13.22 12.21 -13.62
CA GLY A 110 -12.04 12.94 -14.07
C GLY A 110 -11.39 13.83 -13.00
N GLN A 111 -11.82 13.73 -11.74
CA GLN A 111 -11.21 14.49 -10.64
C GLN A 111 -9.88 13.85 -10.24
N SER A 112 -8.81 14.64 -10.19
CA SER A 112 -7.52 14.18 -9.65
C SER A 112 -7.64 13.93 -8.14
N LEU A 113 -7.36 12.70 -7.74
CA LEU A 113 -7.34 12.22 -6.36
C LEU A 113 -5.92 12.19 -5.78
N GLY A 114 -4.92 12.18 -6.65
CA GLY A 114 -3.52 12.26 -6.28
C GLY A 114 -2.62 12.22 -7.51
N SER A 115 -1.39 12.70 -7.36
CA SER A 115 -0.44 12.76 -8.45
C SER A 115 0.98 12.49 -7.98
N GLY A 116 1.84 12.10 -8.92
CA GLY A 116 3.24 11.82 -8.67
C GLY A 116 4.09 12.10 -9.90
N ILE A 117 5.37 12.41 -9.66
CA ILE A 117 6.34 12.65 -10.73
C ILE A 117 7.07 11.35 -11.04
N VAL A 118 7.08 10.97 -12.31
CA VAL A 118 7.87 9.87 -12.87
C VAL A 118 9.04 10.44 -13.65
N ARG A 119 10.24 9.91 -13.41
CA ARG A 119 11.46 10.27 -14.15
C ARG A 119 11.82 9.15 -15.14
N ARG A 120 12.86 9.36 -15.95
CA ARG A 120 13.43 8.30 -16.82
C ARG A 120 13.86 7.05 -16.06
N GLN A 121 14.37 7.22 -14.83
CA GLN A 121 14.66 6.10 -13.94
C GLN A 121 13.36 5.63 -13.28
N GLN A 122 13.28 4.33 -12.97
CA GLN A 122 12.12 3.76 -12.30
C GLN A 122 11.81 4.54 -11.02
N SER A 123 10.60 5.09 -10.96
CA SER A 123 10.09 5.92 -9.88
C SER A 123 8.99 5.17 -9.16
N GLU A 124 9.02 5.19 -7.83
CA GLU A 124 7.93 4.70 -6.99
C GLU A 124 7.05 5.87 -6.57
N ILE A 125 5.78 5.80 -6.93
CA ILE A 125 4.76 6.79 -6.56
C ILE A 125 3.81 6.16 -5.59
N ARG A 126 3.64 6.76 -4.42
CA ARG A 126 2.65 6.36 -3.42
C ARG A 126 1.58 7.44 -3.30
N ILE A 127 0.33 7.05 -3.47
CA ILE A 127 -0.83 7.93 -3.38
C ILE A 127 -1.76 7.38 -2.31
N GLN A 128 -2.01 8.17 -1.28
CA GLN A 128 -3.03 7.88 -0.28
C GLN A 128 -4.36 8.41 -0.80
N LEU A 129 -5.37 7.54 -0.85
CA LEU A 129 -6.71 7.88 -1.32
C LEU A 129 -7.64 8.12 -0.13
N LEU A 130 -8.70 8.87 -0.40
CA LEU A 130 -9.74 9.15 0.59
C LEU A 130 -10.53 7.86 0.90
N PRO A 131 -11.00 7.67 2.15
CA PRO A 131 -11.88 6.55 2.48
C PRO A 131 -13.11 6.50 1.57
N GLY A 132 -13.59 5.30 1.23
CA GLY A 132 -14.74 5.13 0.34
C GLY A 132 -14.41 5.11 -1.15
N THR A 133 -13.16 5.40 -1.54
CA THR A 133 -12.75 5.39 -2.95
C THR A 133 -12.76 3.97 -3.51
N ARG A 134 -13.66 3.67 -4.45
CA ARG A 134 -13.79 2.33 -5.02
C ARG A 134 -12.76 2.10 -6.11
N LEU A 135 -12.15 0.91 -6.12
CA LEU A 135 -11.14 0.56 -7.12
C LEU A 135 -11.69 0.62 -8.55
N SER A 136 -12.96 0.22 -8.75
CA SER A 136 -13.65 0.27 -10.04
C SER A 136 -13.85 1.68 -10.60
N GLU A 137 -13.72 2.71 -9.77
CA GLU A 137 -13.94 4.11 -10.13
C GLU A 137 -12.62 4.85 -10.38
N LEU A 138 -11.49 4.13 -10.41
CA LEU A 138 -10.17 4.74 -10.51
C LEU A 138 -9.52 4.50 -11.87
N GLU A 139 -8.92 5.57 -12.39
CA GLU A 139 -8.16 5.58 -13.63
C GLU A 139 -6.77 6.18 -13.39
N ILE A 140 -5.77 5.64 -14.07
CA ILE A 140 -4.43 6.23 -14.15
C ILE A 140 -4.33 6.98 -15.46
N SER A 141 -3.83 8.21 -15.42
CA SER A 141 -3.45 8.98 -16.60
C SER A 141 -2.04 9.53 -16.43
N ALA A 142 -1.39 9.82 -17.56
CA ALA A 142 -0.05 10.39 -17.57
C ALA A 142 0.04 11.59 -18.51
N SER A 143 0.80 12.61 -18.09
CA SER A 143 1.01 13.83 -18.88
C SER A 143 1.91 13.63 -20.10
N GLU A 144 2.61 12.51 -20.18
CA GLU A 144 3.52 12.10 -21.26
C GLU A 144 3.54 10.56 -21.33
N ASP A 145 4.16 9.99 -22.37
CA ASP A 145 4.29 8.54 -22.49
C ASP A 145 5.13 7.95 -21.34
N ILE A 146 4.60 6.92 -20.68
CA ILE A 146 5.27 6.18 -19.60
C ILE A 146 5.24 4.68 -19.86
N LEU A 147 6.19 3.97 -19.25
CA LEU A 147 6.12 2.52 -19.03
C LEU A 147 5.73 2.29 -17.57
N LEU A 148 4.57 1.69 -17.35
CA LEU A 148 4.10 1.22 -16.06
C LEU A 148 4.56 -0.24 -15.87
N ASP A 149 5.31 -0.52 -14.81
CA ASP A 149 5.84 -1.85 -14.50
C ASP A 149 4.92 -2.59 -13.54
N THR A 150 4.64 -1.98 -12.38
CA THR A 150 3.87 -2.62 -11.29
C THR A 150 2.84 -1.66 -10.72
N VAL A 151 1.66 -2.19 -10.42
CA VAL A 151 0.59 -1.52 -9.69
C VAL A 151 0.32 -2.31 -8.41
N THR A 152 0.37 -1.65 -7.26
CA THR A 152 0.03 -2.26 -5.97
C THR A 152 -1.03 -1.43 -5.27
N ALA A 153 -2.15 -2.03 -4.92
CA ALA A 153 -3.23 -1.41 -4.19
C ALA A 153 -3.37 -2.05 -2.80
N GLU A 154 -3.39 -1.22 -1.77
CA GLU A 154 -3.90 -1.60 -0.45
C GLU A 154 -5.40 -1.34 -0.44
N VAL A 155 -6.17 -2.39 -0.20
CA VAL A 155 -7.63 -2.36 -0.29
C VAL A 155 -8.26 -2.85 1.00
N GLU A 156 -9.49 -2.39 1.24
CA GLU A 156 -10.37 -2.87 2.29
C GLU A 156 -11.71 -3.28 1.69
N SER A 157 -12.33 -4.30 2.29
CA SER A 157 -13.69 -4.67 1.90
C SER A 157 -14.65 -3.56 2.33
N ALA A 158 -15.49 -3.08 1.41
CA ALA A 158 -16.53 -2.08 1.74
C ALA A 158 -17.55 -2.60 2.78
N TYR A 159 -17.59 -3.91 3.00
CA TYR A 159 -18.45 -4.55 3.98
C TYR A 159 -17.83 -4.49 5.38
N SER A 160 -18.27 -3.51 6.18
CA SER A 160 -18.26 -3.67 7.65
C SER A 160 -19.41 -4.62 7.98
N PRO A 161 -19.16 -5.85 8.48
CA PRO A 161 -20.26 -6.66 8.97
C PRO A 161 -20.97 -5.85 10.06
N GLY A 162 -22.27 -5.63 9.88
CA GLY A 162 -23.11 -5.15 10.97
C GLY A 162 -23.03 -6.12 12.16
N PRO A 163 -23.51 -5.74 13.35
CA PRO A 163 -23.55 -6.67 14.48
C PRO A 163 -24.45 -7.87 14.10
N GLU A 164 -23.85 -8.99 13.70
CA GLU A 164 -24.59 -10.21 13.41
C GLU A 164 -25.09 -10.83 14.73
N PRO A 165 -26.33 -11.34 14.77
CA PRO A 165 -26.81 -12.13 15.89
C PRO A 165 -26.05 -13.46 15.90
N HIS A 166 -25.58 -13.85 17.09
CA HIS A 166 -24.83 -15.08 17.37
C HIS A 166 -25.26 -16.28 16.50
N GLN A 167 -24.47 -16.63 15.48
CA GLN A 167 -24.54 -17.94 14.83
C GLN A 167 -23.39 -18.81 15.33
N GLU A 168 -23.77 -20.03 15.72
CA GLU A 168 -22.86 -21.05 16.22
C GLU A 168 -21.76 -21.38 15.20
N MET A 169 -20.57 -21.51 15.76
CA MET A 169 -19.28 -21.55 15.10
C MET A 169 -19.07 -22.87 14.35
N GLN A 170 -19.20 -22.83 13.03
CA GLN A 170 -18.70 -23.89 12.16
C GLN A 170 -17.24 -23.55 11.80
N PRO A 171 -16.25 -24.43 12.06
CA PRO A 171 -14.86 -24.10 11.82
C PRO A 171 -14.59 -23.89 10.34
N ALA A 172 -14.22 -22.67 9.96
CA ALA A 172 -13.79 -22.35 8.61
C ALA A 172 -12.54 -23.17 8.25
N PRO A 173 -12.48 -23.85 7.09
CA PRO A 173 -11.26 -24.49 6.65
C PRO A 173 -10.22 -23.41 6.37
N GLN A 174 -9.06 -23.53 7.01
CA GLN A 174 -7.91 -22.66 6.76
C GLN A 174 -7.39 -22.85 5.33
N SER A 175 -7.93 -22.12 4.36
CA SER A 175 -7.31 -22.00 3.04
C SER A 175 -6.24 -20.90 3.08
N MET A 176 -5.05 -21.27 3.55
CA MET A 176 -3.82 -20.55 3.20
C MET A 176 -3.56 -20.72 1.70
N LEU A 177 -3.91 -19.71 0.90
CA LEU A 177 -3.42 -19.59 -0.48
C LEU A 177 -2.34 -18.52 -0.53
N ARG A 178 -1.10 -18.94 -0.28
CA ARG A 178 0.11 -18.15 -0.54
C ARG A 178 0.52 -18.41 -2.00
N LEU A 179 0.07 -17.59 -2.94
CA LEU A 179 0.62 -17.60 -4.29
C LEU A 179 1.84 -16.67 -4.33
N MET A 180 3.02 -17.23 -4.10
CA MET A 180 4.30 -16.60 -4.46
C MET A 180 4.59 -16.99 -5.90
N VAL A 181 4.49 -16.04 -6.84
CA VAL A 181 4.95 -16.25 -8.21
C VAL A 181 6.13 -15.31 -8.46
N ASN A 182 7.34 -15.81 -8.22
CA ASN A 182 8.56 -15.23 -8.76
C ASN A 182 8.75 -15.84 -10.16
N GLN A 183 8.48 -15.07 -11.22
CA GLN A 183 8.98 -15.42 -12.55
C GLN A 183 10.08 -14.45 -12.95
N ASP A 184 11.32 -14.91 -12.75
CA ASP A 184 12.51 -14.40 -13.41
C ASP A 184 12.60 -15.09 -14.77
N ILE A 185 12.21 -14.40 -15.85
CA ILE A 185 12.46 -14.88 -17.21
C ILE A 185 13.74 -14.20 -17.69
N ARG A 186 14.88 -14.81 -17.36
CA ARG A 186 16.10 -14.64 -18.16
C ARG A 186 16.07 -15.70 -19.26
N GLY A 187 15.67 -15.29 -20.45
CA GLY A 187 15.82 -16.06 -21.68
C GLY A 187 16.78 -15.32 -22.61
N MET A 188 17.79 -16.05 -23.06
CA MET A 188 18.94 -15.62 -23.88
C MET A 188 18.55 -14.98 -25.22
#